data_AF-A0A2W1BPK7-F1
#
_entry.id   AF-A0A2W1BPK7-F1
#
_cell.length_a   1.000
_cell.length_b   1.000
_cell.length_c   1.000
_cell.angle_alpha   90.00
_cell.angle_beta   90.00
_cell.angle_gamma   90.00
#
_symmetry.space_group_name_H-M   'P 1'
#
loop_
_entity.id
_entity.type
_entity.pdbx_description
1 polymer ?
#
loop_
_entity_poly.entity_id
_entity_poly.type
_entity_poly.pdbx_seq_one_letter_code
_entity_poly.pdbx_strand_id
1 'polypeptide(L)'
;MSGIKTYFRQEVKTSMLTLEHHKPTDFYLSCWQTTRSAVPLLIWRALLFLTSIGIVLSSIIIYILNGKVAYWFIYLTHWGLTSILLVTGFATLVSARCYLYGPISTEFQLPWYVKIYWALFNIAVPIAFMITIFYWTVLYEAGIEEELNHGLDVAVHGLNSLVVLCLLISSAHPGRLLHIYLPLVFGTVYMLFSVIYHFAGGTDQ
;
A
#
# COMPACT_ATOMS: atom_id res chain seq x y z
N MET A 1 -19.11 -30.72 -7.99
CA MET A 1 -18.14 -29.73 -8.52
C MET A 1 -17.28 -29.25 -7.36
N SER A 2 -15.95 -29.33 -7.48
CA SER A 2 -15.00 -28.94 -6.42
C SER A 2 -15.24 -27.50 -5.94
N GLY A 3 -15.16 -27.25 -4.63
CA GLY A 3 -15.32 -25.93 -4.02
C GLY A 3 -14.39 -24.86 -4.62
N ILE A 4 -13.22 -25.27 -5.11
CA ILE A 4 -12.24 -24.42 -5.80
C ILE A 4 -12.85 -23.83 -7.09
N LYS A 5 -13.52 -24.67 -7.90
CA LYS A 5 -14.16 -24.22 -9.15
C LYS A 5 -15.28 -23.22 -8.87
N THR A 6 -16.02 -23.42 -7.78
CA THR A 6 -17.08 -22.49 -7.35
C THR A 6 -16.50 -21.16 -6.89
N TYR A 7 -15.42 -21.17 -6.11
CA TYR A 7 -14.71 -19.97 -5.65
C TYR A 7 -14.24 -19.11 -6.84
N PHE A 8 -13.46 -19.68 -7.76
CA PHE A 8 -12.98 -18.94 -8.93
C PHE A 8 -14.13 -18.39 -9.80
N ARG A 9 -15.21 -19.16 -9.98
CA ARG A 9 -16.39 -18.69 -10.72
C ARG A 9 -17.08 -17.50 -10.05
N GLN A 10 -17.01 -17.39 -8.72
CA GLN A 10 -17.54 -16.24 -7.99
C GLN A 10 -16.61 -15.03 -8.05
N GLU A 11 -15.29 -15.25 -7.94
CA GLU A 11 -14.28 -14.19 -7.98
C GLU A 11 -14.22 -13.47 -9.33
N VAL A 12 -14.49 -14.15 -10.45
CA VAL A 12 -14.43 -13.53 -11.80
C VAL A 12 -15.70 -12.78 -12.21
N LYS A 13 -16.70 -12.64 -11.33
CA LYS A 13 -17.91 -11.87 -11.63
C LYS A 13 -17.58 -10.38 -11.72
N THR A 14 -18.18 -9.67 -12.68
CA THR A 14 -17.98 -8.21 -12.85
C THR A 14 -18.29 -7.39 -11.61
N SER A 15 -19.22 -7.85 -10.76
CA SER A 15 -19.49 -7.22 -9.46
C SER A 15 -18.27 -7.17 -8.54
N MET A 16 -17.30 -8.07 -8.69
CA MET A 16 -16.06 -8.11 -7.91
C MET A 16 -15.04 -7.05 -8.32
N LEU A 17 -15.29 -6.28 -9.40
CA LEU A 17 -14.51 -5.09 -9.75
C LEU A 17 -14.81 -3.89 -8.82
N THR A 18 -15.96 -3.91 -8.15
CA THR A 18 -16.41 -2.81 -7.30
C THR A 18 -15.75 -2.85 -5.93
N LEU A 19 -15.55 -1.67 -5.33
CA LEU A 19 -15.09 -1.53 -3.94
C LEU A 19 -16.27 -1.60 -2.95
N GLU A 20 -17.15 -2.59 -3.11
CA GLU A 20 -18.25 -2.87 -2.18
C GLU A 20 -18.05 -4.18 -1.43
N HIS A 21 -18.38 -4.21 -0.15
CA HIS A 21 -18.30 -5.40 0.68
C HIS A 21 -19.37 -5.39 1.77
N HIS A 22 -19.99 -6.55 1.99
CA HIS A 22 -21.15 -6.71 2.86
C HIS A 22 -20.83 -6.78 4.36
N LYS A 23 -19.54 -6.91 4.74
CA LYS A 23 -19.08 -7.01 6.13
C LYS A 23 -18.06 -5.92 6.46
N PRO A 24 -18.50 -4.73 6.92
CA PRO A 24 -17.60 -3.63 7.27
C PRO A 24 -16.62 -3.97 8.40
N THR A 25 -16.99 -4.91 9.27
CA THR A 25 -16.16 -5.43 10.35
C THR A 25 -14.79 -5.88 9.86
N ASP A 26 -14.71 -6.43 8.65
CA ASP A 26 -13.48 -6.96 8.08
C ASP A 26 -12.44 -5.85 7.79
N PHE A 27 -12.88 -4.59 7.77
CA PHE A 27 -11.99 -3.45 7.55
C PHE A 27 -11.40 -2.87 8.83
N TYR A 28 -11.93 -3.18 10.01
CA TYR A 28 -11.44 -2.65 11.29
C TYR A 28 -11.21 -3.71 12.38
N LEU A 29 -11.45 -4.99 12.08
CA LEU A 29 -11.02 -6.14 12.87
C LEU A 29 -10.04 -7.01 12.06
N SER A 30 -9.08 -7.58 12.76
CA SER A 30 -8.08 -8.47 12.19
C SER A 30 -8.64 -9.87 12.03
N CYS A 31 -8.12 -10.63 11.05
CA CYS A 31 -8.45 -12.05 10.86
C CYS A 31 -8.00 -12.92 12.05
N TRP A 32 -7.08 -12.43 12.87
CA TRP A 32 -6.60 -13.09 14.09
C TRP A 32 -7.37 -12.66 15.35
N GLN A 33 -8.27 -11.68 15.26
CA GLN A 33 -8.98 -11.16 16.42
C GLN A 33 -10.27 -11.96 16.69
N THR A 34 -10.44 -12.35 17.96
CA THR A 34 -11.69 -12.93 18.48
C THR A 34 -12.58 -11.89 19.17
N THR A 35 -12.03 -10.71 19.49
CA THR A 35 -12.75 -9.62 20.15
C THR A 35 -13.49 -8.75 19.13
N ARG A 36 -14.54 -8.06 19.57
CA ARG A 36 -15.28 -7.08 18.75
C ARG A 36 -14.71 -5.66 18.82
N SER A 37 -13.64 -5.47 19.60
CA SER A 37 -13.03 -4.16 19.80
C SER A 37 -12.08 -3.82 18.65
N ALA A 38 -12.19 -2.59 18.12
CA ALA A 38 -11.27 -2.05 17.12
C ALA A 38 -9.89 -1.69 17.68
N VAL A 39 -9.75 -1.61 19.02
CA VAL A 39 -8.54 -1.10 19.69
C VAL A 39 -7.27 -1.89 19.36
N PRO A 40 -7.24 -3.24 19.38
CA PRO A 40 -6.01 -3.97 19.09
C PRO A 40 -5.47 -3.70 17.68
N LEU A 41 -6.33 -3.76 16.65
CA LEU A 41 -5.92 -3.45 15.28
C LEU A 41 -5.62 -1.96 15.09
N LEU A 42 -6.30 -1.06 15.80
CA LEU A 42 -5.98 0.36 15.79
C LEU A 42 -4.54 0.61 16.26
N ILE A 43 -4.15 0.05 17.40
CA ILE A 43 -2.78 0.18 17.93
C ILE A 43 -1.78 -0.37 16.92
N TRP A 44 -2.04 -1.56 16.37
CA TRP A 44 -1.18 -2.17 15.36
C TRP A 44 -1.03 -1.28 14.12
N ARG A 45 -2.12 -0.79 13.55
CA ARG A 45 -2.09 0.08 12.35
C ARG A 45 -1.44 1.42 12.64
N ALA A 46 -1.64 1.99 13.82
CA ALA A 46 -0.99 3.23 14.23
C ALA A 46 0.54 3.06 14.30
N LEU A 47 1.04 1.92 14.81
CA LEU A 47 2.47 1.62 14.79
C LEU A 47 3.01 1.53 13.36
N LEU A 48 2.32 0.80 12.48
CA LEU A 48 2.70 0.71 11.05
C LEU A 48 2.70 2.08 10.38
N PHE A 49 1.72 2.92 10.65
CA PHE A 49 1.64 4.27 10.11
C PHE A 49 2.77 5.18 10.60
N LEU A 50 3.10 5.14 11.89
CA LEU A 50 4.23 5.88 12.45
C LEU A 50 5.56 5.42 11.85
N THR A 51 5.73 4.11 11.63
CA THR A 51 6.90 3.58 10.91
C THR A 51 6.95 4.10 9.48
N SER A 52 5.84 4.08 8.72
CA SER A 52 5.79 4.64 7.36
C SER A 52 6.11 6.13 7.33
N ILE A 53 5.62 6.92 8.29
CA ILE A 53 5.97 8.34 8.46
C ILE A 53 7.48 8.48 8.66
N GLY A 54 8.06 7.69 9.57
CA GLY A 54 9.50 7.73 9.84
C GLY A 54 10.35 7.45 8.62
N ILE A 55 9.97 6.47 7.79
CA ILE A 55 10.69 6.12 6.56
C ILE A 55 10.57 7.24 5.53
N VAL A 56 9.36 7.76 5.27
CA VAL A 56 9.16 8.85 4.31
C VAL A 56 9.89 10.13 4.73
N LEU A 57 9.79 10.49 6.01
CA LEU A 57 10.51 11.66 6.54
C LEU A 57 12.02 11.49 6.44
N SER A 58 12.56 10.31 6.77
CA SER A 58 13.99 10.04 6.63
C SER A 58 14.43 10.16 5.16
N SER A 59 13.69 9.52 4.24
CA SER A 59 13.94 9.60 2.80
C SER A 59 13.94 11.05 2.32
N ILE A 60 12.85 11.80 2.52
CA ILE A 60 12.76 13.18 2.01
C ILE A 60 13.80 14.11 2.63
N ILE A 61 14.09 13.98 3.94
CA ILE A 61 15.11 14.80 4.62
C ILE A 61 16.49 14.52 4.04
N ILE A 62 16.85 13.25 3.83
CA ILE A 62 18.15 12.89 3.24
C ILE A 62 18.29 13.49 1.83
N TYR A 63 17.23 13.45 1.01
CA TYR A 63 17.23 14.08 -0.31
C TYR A 63 17.36 15.61 -0.25
N ILE A 64 16.70 16.26 0.72
CA ILE A 64 16.82 17.71 0.94
C ILE A 64 18.25 18.07 1.33
N LEU A 65 18.84 17.36 2.28
CA LEU A 65 20.19 17.63 2.79
C LEU A 65 21.27 17.43 1.72
N ASN A 66 21.02 16.59 0.72
CA ASN A 66 21.91 16.36 -0.41
C ASN A 66 21.57 17.22 -1.65
N GLY A 67 20.60 18.16 -1.54
CA GLY A 67 20.22 19.03 -2.66
C GLY A 67 19.51 18.31 -3.82
N LYS A 68 18.99 17.11 -3.59
CA LYS A 68 18.42 16.20 -4.61
C LYS A 68 16.90 16.02 -4.51
N VAL A 69 16.21 16.80 -3.67
CA VAL A 69 14.75 16.64 -3.42
C VAL A 69 13.87 16.66 -4.67
N ALA A 70 14.28 17.33 -5.74
CA ALA A 70 13.54 17.31 -7.00
C ALA A 70 13.42 15.89 -7.59
N TYR A 71 14.49 15.09 -7.51
CA TYR A 71 14.51 13.71 -7.99
C TYR A 71 13.71 12.75 -7.11
N TRP A 72 13.37 13.16 -5.88
CA TRP A 72 12.53 12.34 -5.03
C TRP A 72 11.19 12.01 -5.71
N PHE A 73 10.62 12.96 -6.45
CA PHE A 73 9.32 12.80 -7.08
C PHE A 73 9.34 12.00 -8.38
N ILE A 74 10.51 11.63 -8.91
CA ILE A 74 10.59 10.93 -10.21
C ILE A 74 10.74 9.41 -10.07
N TYR A 75 11.18 8.91 -8.90
CA TYR A 75 11.43 7.49 -8.70
C TYR A 75 10.18 6.71 -8.29
N LEU A 76 9.99 5.53 -8.91
CA LEU A 76 8.92 4.59 -8.58
C LEU A 76 8.93 4.20 -7.11
N THR A 77 10.12 4.04 -6.54
CA THR A 77 10.30 3.68 -5.13
C THR A 77 9.62 4.70 -4.21
N HIS A 78 9.77 5.99 -4.47
CA HIS A 78 9.13 7.06 -3.69
C HIS A 78 7.63 7.22 -3.95
N TRP A 79 7.16 6.92 -5.16
CA TRP A 79 5.72 6.78 -5.44
C TRP A 79 5.13 5.61 -4.66
N GLY A 80 5.88 4.50 -4.56
CA GLY A 80 5.60 3.37 -3.69
C GLY A 80 5.55 3.77 -2.22
N LEU A 81 6.58 4.48 -1.72
CA LEU A 81 6.62 5.02 -0.35
C LEU A 81 5.38 5.84 -0.01
N THR A 82 5.01 6.74 -0.91
CA THR A 82 3.82 7.59 -0.75
C THR A 82 2.56 6.74 -0.66
N SER A 83 2.43 5.72 -1.50
CA SER A 83 1.31 4.80 -1.48
C SER A 83 1.24 4.00 -0.16
N ILE A 84 2.39 3.59 0.38
CA ILE A 84 2.49 2.91 1.68
C ILE A 84 2.07 3.84 2.83
N LEU A 85 2.56 5.08 2.84
CA LEU A 85 2.18 6.08 3.83
C LEU A 85 0.67 6.34 3.81
N LEU A 86 0.09 6.49 2.61
CA LEU A 86 -1.34 6.71 2.45
C LEU A 86 -2.14 5.49 2.90
N VAL A 87 -1.77 4.27 2.51
CA VAL A 87 -2.53 3.08 2.92
C VAL A 87 -2.48 2.85 4.43
N THR A 88 -1.33 3.02 5.09
CA THR A 88 -1.23 2.85 6.54
C THR A 88 -1.97 3.96 7.30
N GLY A 89 -1.94 5.19 6.78
CA GLY A 89 -2.73 6.30 7.29
C GLY A 89 -4.23 6.07 7.19
N PHE A 90 -4.72 5.65 6.02
CA PHE A 90 -6.13 5.31 5.82
C PHE A 90 -6.56 4.07 6.61
N ALA A 91 -5.71 3.06 6.75
CA ALA A 91 -5.96 1.90 7.60
C ALA A 91 -6.18 2.33 9.06
N THR A 92 -5.29 3.19 9.56
CA THR A 92 -5.38 3.79 10.91
C THR A 92 -6.65 4.61 11.05
N LEU A 93 -6.97 5.45 10.06
CA LEU A 93 -8.20 6.26 10.04
C LEU A 93 -9.46 5.40 10.14
N VAL A 94 -9.53 4.28 9.40
CA VAL A 94 -10.68 3.36 9.44
C VAL A 94 -10.87 2.77 10.85
N SER A 95 -9.78 2.29 11.46
CA SER A 95 -9.82 1.75 12.82
C SER A 95 -10.14 2.84 13.87
N ALA A 96 -9.57 4.03 13.72
CA ALA A 96 -9.78 5.16 14.62
C ALA A 96 -11.23 5.65 14.55
N ARG A 97 -11.81 5.75 13.35
CA ARG A 97 -13.23 6.06 13.16
C ARG A 97 -14.09 5.05 13.92
N CYS A 98 -13.80 3.76 13.77
CA CYS A 98 -14.57 2.73 14.47
C CYS A 98 -14.46 2.83 15.99
N TYR A 99 -13.28 3.18 16.50
CA TYR A 99 -13.06 3.38 17.93
C TYR A 99 -13.82 4.59 18.47
N LEU A 100 -13.76 5.74 17.77
CA LEU A 100 -14.34 7.01 18.24
C LEU A 100 -15.86 7.10 18.05
N TYR A 101 -16.39 6.51 16.97
CA TYR A 101 -17.79 6.67 16.56
C TYR A 101 -18.57 5.34 16.51
N GLY A 102 -17.97 4.24 16.97
CA GLY A 102 -18.58 2.92 16.96
C GLY A 102 -18.54 2.20 15.60
N PRO A 103 -19.26 1.06 15.47
CA PRO A 103 -19.24 0.23 14.27
C PRO A 103 -19.60 0.98 12.98
N ILE A 104 -19.03 0.53 11.87
CA ILE A 104 -19.34 1.07 10.54
C ILE A 104 -20.58 0.36 9.99
N SER A 105 -21.64 1.11 9.72
CA SER A 105 -22.86 0.58 9.07
C SER A 105 -22.67 0.48 7.55
N THR A 106 -23.35 -0.50 6.93
CA THR A 106 -23.51 -0.64 5.47
C THR A 106 -24.98 -0.64 5.06
N GLU A 107 -25.85 0.06 5.80
CA GLU A 107 -27.27 0.18 5.42
C GLU A 107 -27.49 0.58 3.96
N PHE A 108 -26.52 1.23 3.31
CA PHE A 108 -26.56 1.54 1.88
C PHE A 108 -25.30 1.12 1.11
N GLN A 109 -24.10 1.58 1.50
CA GLN A 109 -22.83 1.31 0.81
C GLN A 109 -21.63 1.43 1.75
N LEU A 110 -20.49 0.88 1.34
CA LEU A 110 -19.24 1.09 2.08
C LEU A 110 -18.82 2.58 2.04
N PRO A 111 -18.45 3.22 3.17
CA PRO A 111 -18.04 4.61 3.17
C PRO A 111 -16.81 4.90 2.30
N TRP A 112 -16.74 6.08 1.71
CA TRP A 112 -15.69 6.47 0.75
C TRP A 112 -14.27 6.27 1.29
N TYR A 113 -14.01 6.59 2.55
CA TYR A 113 -12.67 6.48 3.16
C TYR A 113 -12.23 5.01 3.33
N VAL A 114 -13.18 4.09 3.51
CA VAL A 114 -12.89 2.65 3.53
C VAL A 114 -12.61 2.14 2.12
N LYS A 115 -13.33 2.66 1.12
CA LYS A 115 -13.05 2.35 -0.31
C LYS A 115 -11.67 2.83 -0.72
N ILE A 116 -11.28 4.04 -0.32
CA ILE A 116 -9.93 4.57 -0.58
C ILE A 116 -8.87 3.71 0.11
N TYR A 117 -9.04 3.40 1.40
CA TYR A 117 -8.16 2.46 2.11
C TYR A 117 -7.98 1.17 1.32
N TRP A 118 -9.08 0.57 0.87
CA TRP A 118 -9.04 -0.71 0.19
C TRP A 118 -8.40 -0.62 -1.20
N ALA A 119 -8.65 0.45 -1.95
CA ALA A 119 -8.00 0.70 -3.23
C ALA A 119 -6.48 0.86 -3.04
N LEU A 120 -6.07 1.71 -2.09
CA LEU A 120 -4.67 1.92 -1.73
C LEU A 120 -4.00 0.61 -1.28
N PHE A 121 -4.70 -0.24 -0.54
CA PHE A 121 -4.19 -1.54 -0.14
C PHE A 121 -3.89 -2.44 -1.34
N ASN A 122 -4.81 -2.50 -2.31
CA ASN A 122 -4.61 -3.28 -3.53
C ASN A 122 -3.51 -2.70 -4.45
N ILE A 123 -3.12 -1.43 -4.28
CA ILE A 123 -2.00 -0.80 -4.98
C ILE A 123 -0.68 -1.02 -4.22
N ALA A 124 -0.62 -0.53 -2.97
CA ALA A 124 0.60 -0.43 -2.19
C ALA A 124 1.20 -1.80 -1.87
N VAL A 125 0.38 -2.81 -1.56
CA VAL A 125 0.89 -4.14 -1.19
C VAL A 125 1.61 -4.81 -2.37
N PRO A 126 1.02 -4.96 -3.58
CA PRO A 126 1.73 -5.54 -4.72
C PRO A 126 2.93 -4.70 -5.18
N ILE A 127 2.80 -3.36 -5.22
CA ILE A 127 3.87 -2.48 -5.69
C ILE A 127 5.09 -2.54 -4.76
N ALA A 128 4.88 -2.55 -3.44
CA ALA A 128 5.97 -2.68 -2.47
C ALA A 128 6.75 -3.99 -2.64
N PHE A 129 6.06 -5.14 -2.74
CA PHE A 129 6.72 -6.42 -2.96
C PHE A 129 7.44 -6.47 -4.31
N MET A 130 6.84 -5.92 -5.37
CA MET A 130 7.48 -5.81 -6.67
C MET A 130 8.79 -5.01 -6.57
N ILE A 131 8.76 -3.80 -5.99
CA ILE A 131 9.94 -2.96 -5.80
C ILE A 131 11.04 -3.71 -5.04
N THR A 132 10.70 -4.35 -3.92
CA THR A 132 11.68 -5.10 -3.11
C THR A 132 12.29 -6.27 -3.88
N ILE A 133 11.49 -7.05 -4.61
CA ILE A 133 12.01 -8.16 -5.42
C ILE A 133 12.96 -7.62 -6.49
N PHE A 134 12.53 -6.64 -7.28
CA PHE A 134 13.36 -6.06 -8.33
C PHE A 134 14.66 -5.46 -7.79
N TYR A 135 14.60 -4.73 -6.68
CA TYR A 135 15.79 -4.18 -6.05
C TYR A 135 16.79 -5.28 -5.67
N TRP A 136 16.38 -6.24 -4.83
CA TRP A 136 17.31 -7.24 -4.30
C TRP A 136 17.77 -8.28 -5.33
N THR A 137 16.98 -8.58 -6.36
CA THR A 137 17.35 -9.60 -7.35
C THR A 137 17.97 -9.03 -8.62
N VAL A 138 17.79 -7.73 -8.90
CA VAL A 138 18.27 -7.10 -10.14
C VAL A 138 19.24 -5.96 -9.83
N LEU A 139 18.80 -4.94 -9.10
CA LEU A 139 19.60 -3.72 -8.90
C LEU A 139 20.78 -3.95 -7.96
N TYR A 140 20.53 -4.58 -6.81
CA TYR A 140 21.54 -4.87 -5.80
C TYR A 140 22.64 -5.81 -6.35
N GLU A 141 22.25 -6.88 -7.04
CA GLU A 141 23.19 -7.80 -7.70
C GLU A 141 23.99 -7.13 -8.83
N ALA A 142 23.42 -6.11 -9.48
CA ALA A 142 24.11 -5.31 -10.48
C ALA A 142 25.02 -4.22 -9.86
N GLY A 143 25.07 -4.09 -8.53
CA GLY A 143 25.84 -3.05 -7.84
C GLY A 143 25.29 -1.64 -8.04
N ILE A 144 23.99 -1.52 -8.33
CA ILE A 144 23.31 -0.23 -8.49
C ILE A 144 22.79 0.23 -7.13
N GLU A 145 23.31 1.36 -6.64
CA GLU A 145 22.80 2.04 -5.45
C GLU A 145 21.60 2.91 -5.86
N GLU A 146 20.40 2.54 -5.42
CA GLU A 146 19.16 3.27 -5.77
C GLU A 146 18.98 4.51 -4.86
N GLU A 147 19.32 4.38 -3.58
CA GLU A 147 19.20 5.46 -2.60
C GLU A 147 20.53 6.13 -2.24
N LEU A 148 20.42 7.31 -1.61
CA LEU A 148 21.56 8.14 -1.24
C LEU A 148 22.47 7.57 -0.14
N ASN A 149 22.07 6.47 0.50
CA ASN A 149 22.92 5.67 1.39
C ASN A 149 22.31 4.29 1.65
N HIS A 150 23.16 3.35 2.05
CA HIS A 150 22.78 1.97 2.32
C HIS A 150 21.68 1.81 3.40
N GLY A 151 21.69 2.64 4.44
CA GLY A 151 20.65 2.59 5.46
C GLY A 151 19.26 2.95 4.91
N LEU A 152 19.23 3.92 4.00
CA LEU A 152 18.01 4.33 3.30
C LEU A 152 17.54 3.24 2.33
N ASP A 153 18.43 2.64 1.53
CA ASP A 153 18.11 1.49 0.66
C ASP A 153 17.39 0.38 1.43
N VAL A 154 17.98 -0.07 2.54
CA VAL A 154 17.40 -1.14 3.37
C VAL A 154 16.05 -0.71 3.95
N ALA A 155 15.89 0.55 4.34
CA ALA A 155 14.63 1.06 4.86
C ALA A 155 13.55 1.13 3.77
N VAL A 156 13.86 1.68 2.60
CA VAL A 156 12.87 1.91 1.54
C VAL A 156 12.43 0.62 0.86
N HIS A 157 13.33 -0.37 0.73
CA HIS A 157 13.04 -1.65 0.09
C HIS A 157 12.68 -2.75 1.09
N GLY A 158 13.47 -2.94 2.15
CA GLY A 158 13.29 -4.03 3.10
C GLY A 158 12.21 -3.72 4.14
N LEU A 159 12.42 -2.66 4.94
CA LEU A 159 11.54 -2.33 6.05
C LEU A 159 10.12 -1.97 5.58
N ASN A 160 9.97 -1.28 4.46
CA ASN A 160 8.65 -1.01 3.88
C ASN A 160 7.90 -2.27 3.45
N SER A 161 8.58 -3.23 2.85
CA SER A 161 7.97 -4.51 2.51
C SER A 161 7.50 -5.25 3.75
N LEU A 162 8.26 -5.15 4.86
CA LEU A 162 7.82 -5.68 6.14
C LEU A 162 6.58 -4.95 6.68
N VAL A 163 6.52 -3.62 6.58
CA VAL A 163 5.34 -2.82 6.98
C VAL A 163 4.09 -3.27 6.22
N VAL A 164 4.16 -3.40 4.89
CA VAL A 164 2.99 -3.84 4.10
C VAL A 164 2.66 -5.32 4.30
N LEU A 165 3.66 -6.18 4.57
CA LEU A 165 3.43 -7.57 4.94
C LEU A 165 2.66 -7.66 6.25
N CYS A 166 3.09 -6.91 7.26
CA CYS A 166 2.40 -6.78 8.55
C CYS A 166 0.98 -6.24 8.40
N LEU A 167 0.76 -5.27 7.50
CA LEU A 167 -0.58 -4.78 7.16
C LEU A 167 -1.42 -5.86 6.49
N LEU A 168 -0.85 -6.60 5.54
CA LEU A 168 -1.51 -7.66 4.79
C LEU A 168 -1.95 -8.81 5.70
N ILE A 169 -1.02 -9.39 6.46
CA ILE A 169 -1.32 -10.54 7.30
C ILE A 169 -2.29 -10.19 8.42
N SER A 170 -2.35 -8.93 8.86
CA SER A 170 -3.32 -8.49 9.89
C SER A 170 -4.69 -8.11 9.33
N SER A 171 -4.88 -8.04 8.01
CA SER A 171 -6.14 -7.65 7.37
C SER A 171 -7.15 -8.81 7.31
N ALA A 172 -8.44 -8.50 7.50
CA ALA A 172 -9.54 -9.45 7.29
C ALA A 172 -10.35 -9.18 6.02
N HIS A 173 -10.29 -7.96 5.47
CA HIS A 173 -11.00 -7.60 4.25
C HIS A 173 -10.51 -8.44 3.05
N PRO A 174 -11.37 -8.73 2.07
CA PRO A 174 -10.97 -9.59 0.96
C PRO A 174 -9.91 -8.95 0.06
N GLY A 175 -8.93 -9.75 -0.35
CA GLY A 175 -8.09 -9.48 -1.53
C GLY A 175 -8.74 -10.13 -2.75
N ARG A 176 -9.31 -9.31 -3.65
CA ARG A 176 -10.02 -9.81 -4.84
C ARG A 176 -9.09 -9.89 -6.03
N LEU A 177 -9.12 -10.99 -6.77
CA LEU A 177 -8.30 -11.16 -7.98
C LEU A 177 -8.57 -10.06 -9.01
N LEU A 178 -9.84 -9.66 -9.16
CA LEU A 178 -10.21 -8.61 -10.11
C LEU A 178 -9.72 -7.22 -9.73
N HIS A 179 -9.23 -6.97 -8.51
CA HIS A 179 -8.62 -5.68 -8.16
C HIS A 179 -7.20 -5.51 -8.70
N ILE A 180 -6.64 -6.49 -9.42
CA ILE A 180 -5.33 -6.41 -10.07
C ILE A 180 -5.20 -5.24 -11.04
N TYR A 181 -6.30 -4.69 -11.57
CA TYR A 181 -6.24 -3.48 -12.40
C TYR A 181 -5.71 -2.26 -11.63
N LEU A 182 -5.90 -2.19 -10.31
CA LEU A 182 -5.48 -1.04 -9.49
C LEU A 182 -3.96 -0.83 -9.52
N PRO A 183 -3.11 -1.82 -9.16
CA PRO A 183 -1.66 -1.67 -9.26
C PRO A 183 -1.19 -1.55 -10.73
N LEU A 184 -1.88 -2.17 -11.69
CA LEU A 184 -1.53 -2.03 -13.11
C LEU A 184 -1.78 -0.61 -13.64
N VAL A 185 -2.89 0.02 -13.26
CA VAL A 185 -3.19 1.42 -13.59
C VAL A 185 -2.15 2.32 -12.95
N PHE A 186 -1.81 2.10 -11.67
CA PHE A 186 -0.75 2.85 -10.99
C PHE A 186 0.59 2.77 -11.73
N GLY A 187 1.03 1.55 -12.06
CA GLY A 187 2.28 1.33 -12.81
C GLY A 187 2.23 1.95 -14.21
N THR A 188 1.09 1.89 -14.89
CA THR A 188 0.89 2.53 -16.21
C THR A 188 0.99 4.05 -16.11
N VAL A 189 0.38 4.66 -15.09
CA VAL A 189 0.47 6.11 -14.85
C VAL A 189 1.91 6.51 -14.59
N TYR A 190 2.64 5.78 -13.75
CA TYR A 190 4.06 6.02 -13.52
C TYR A 190 4.87 5.91 -14.82
N MET A 191 4.67 4.85 -15.60
CA MET A 191 5.36 4.67 -16.89
C MET A 191 5.09 5.81 -17.87
N LEU A 192 3.84 6.26 -17.99
CA LEU A 192 3.48 7.40 -18.83
C LEU A 192 4.17 8.68 -18.33
N PHE A 193 4.17 8.91 -17.02
CA PHE A 193 4.89 10.00 -16.40
C PHE A 193 6.39 9.94 -16.75
N SER A 194 7.05 8.79 -16.59
CA SER A 194 8.48 8.62 -16.88
C SER A 194 8.81 8.87 -18.36
N VAL A 195 7.96 8.40 -19.28
CA VAL A 195 8.12 8.64 -20.73
C VAL A 195 7.99 10.12 -21.06
N ILE A 196 6.97 10.79 -20.53
CA ILE A 196 6.77 12.23 -20.73
C ILE A 196 7.93 13.02 -20.13
N TYR A 197 8.35 12.68 -18.91
CA TYR A 197 9.47 13.31 -18.22
C TYR A 197 10.76 13.21 -19.05
N HIS A 198 11.06 12.02 -19.59
CA HIS A 198 12.21 11.81 -20.46
C HIS A 198 12.15 12.66 -21.74
N PHE A 199 11.02 12.64 -22.45
CA PHE A 199 10.86 13.44 -23.68
C PHE A 199 10.82 14.96 -23.43
N ALA A 200 10.51 15.38 -22.21
CA ALA A 200 10.60 16.78 -21.79
C ALA A 200 12.05 17.21 -21.40
N GLY A 201 13.03 16.32 -21.51
CA GLY A 201 14.43 16.59 -21.19
C GLY A 201 14.82 16.31 -19.73
N GLY A 202 13.98 15.59 -18.98
CA GLY A 202 14.25 15.21 -17.60
C GLY A 202 15.44 14.24 -17.45
N THR A 203 16.21 14.41 -16.37
CA THR A 203 17.35 13.58 -15.98
C THR A 203 17.09 12.85 -14.67
N ASP A 204 17.92 11.86 -14.36
CA ASP A 204 17.90 11.05 -13.14
C ASP A 204 18.96 11.47 -12.09
N GLN A 205 19.58 12.64 -12.30
CA GLN A 205 20.68 13.20 -11.50
C GLN A 205 20.76 14.71 -11.62
#